data_AF-A0A357IRJ9-F1
#
_entry.id   AF-A0A357IRJ9-F1
#
_cell.length_a   1.000
_cell.length_b   1.000
_cell.length_c   1.000
_cell.angle_alpha   90.00
_cell.angle_beta   90.00
_cell.angle_gamma   90.00
#
_symmetry.space_group_name_H-M   'P 1'
#
loop_
_entity.id
_entity.type
_entity.pdbx_description
1 polymer ?
#
loop_
_entity_poly.entity_id
_entity_poly.type
_entity_poly.pdbx_seq_one_letter_code
_entity_poly.pdbx_strand_id
1 'polypeptide(L)'
;MNKKPTILAVAALGSLALIGTGFAGWVIAANAETSAEGTITAYEVTDNRLTIDKDTAAWDDKTGSIKFAKPATLTSYEGAWFTFEGDDTEKLTATYNVTVKSKNADDAGKVKATAEVAVTEGEGKTAWTEAVAANYVADPSVEIKLGESAAQQEGDTIQRGGMNYSFIVKFGWGSHFSVNGEAKNPYDFYNSSDAATKGDDAADAMAAIAKINQAKFTLKISFARVD
;
A
#
# COMPACT_ATOMS: atom_id res chain seq x y z
N MET A 1 38.55 -57.44 7.54
CA MET A 1 39.02 -57.01 6.21
C MET A 1 37.82 -57.04 5.27
N ASN A 2 37.48 -56.02 4.47
CA ASN A 2 38.13 -54.71 4.24
C ASN A 2 37.11 -53.55 4.27
N LYS A 3 37.63 -52.32 4.24
CA LYS A 3 36.97 -51.10 4.70
C LYS A 3 35.96 -50.52 3.70
N LYS A 4 34.85 -49.97 4.19
CA LYS A 4 34.01 -49.00 3.45
C LYS A 4 34.73 -47.63 3.44
N PRO A 5 34.79 -46.89 2.33
CA PRO A 5 35.29 -45.52 2.33
C PRO A 5 34.22 -44.56 2.89
N THR A 6 34.31 -44.31 4.19
CA THR A 6 33.82 -43.05 4.80
C THR A 6 34.79 -41.92 4.42
N ILE A 7 34.37 -40.66 4.60
CA ILE A 7 35.14 -39.40 4.41
C ILE A 7 35.03 -38.81 2.97
N LEU A 8 33.87 -38.22 2.67
CA LEU A 8 33.80 -36.91 1.98
C LEU A 8 32.42 -36.22 2.18
N ALA A 9 32.03 -35.94 3.43
CA ALA A 9 30.81 -35.18 3.73
C ALA A 9 30.82 -34.42 5.09
N VAL A 10 31.87 -34.57 5.91
CA VAL A 10 31.90 -34.10 7.32
C VAL A 10 32.76 -32.83 7.49
N ALA A 11 32.96 -32.07 6.41
CA ALA A 11 33.73 -30.81 6.43
C ALA A 11 32.86 -29.54 6.43
N ALA A 12 31.53 -29.67 6.31
CA ALA A 12 30.57 -28.56 6.34
C ALA A 12 29.78 -28.47 7.67
N LEU A 13 30.08 -29.34 8.63
CA LEU A 13 29.49 -29.34 9.98
C LEU A 13 30.46 -28.69 10.98
N GLY A 14 30.63 -27.38 10.88
CA GLY A 14 31.44 -26.61 11.83
C GLY A 14 31.60 -25.14 11.46
N SER A 15 31.37 -24.25 12.43
CA SER A 15 31.82 -22.85 12.45
C SER A 15 31.35 -21.91 11.32
N LEU A 16 30.03 -21.75 11.22
CA LEU A 16 29.40 -20.41 11.31
C LEU A 16 28.14 -20.49 12.17
N ALA A 17 28.36 -20.92 13.42
CA ALA A 17 27.53 -20.51 14.55
C ALA A 17 28.08 -19.18 15.10
N LEU A 18 27.24 -18.41 15.80
CA LEU A 18 27.32 -16.94 16.00
C LEU A 18 26.99 -16.18 14.70
N ILE A 19 25.96 -15.34 14.61
CA ILE A 19 25.16 -14.55 15.59
C ILE A 19 23.68 -14.63 15.10
N GLY A 20 22.58 -14.78 15.86
CA GLY A 20 22.22 -14.28 17.20
C GLY A 20 21.53 -12.91 17.10
N THR A 21 20.27 -12.74 16.67
CA THR A 21 19.05 -13.18 17.37
C THR A 21 17.78 -12.98 16.51
N GLY A 22 16.79 -13.89 16.61
CA GLY A 22 15.35 -13.62 16.40
C GLY A 22 14.86 -13.35 14.96
N PHE A 23 13.79 -13.97 14.44
CA PHE A 23 12.89 -15.01 14.98
C PHE A 23 12.42 -15.95 13.85
N ALA A 24 12.10 -17.19 14.21
CA ALA A 24 11.33 -18.13 13.37
C ALA A 24 9.81 -17.82 13.47
N GLY A 25 8.93 -18.30 12.60
CA GLY A 25 9.10 -19.23 11.49
C GLY A 25 7.81 -19.44 10.67
N TRP A 26 7.84 -20.36 9.71
CA TRP A 26 6.82 -20.59 8.68
C TRP A 26 5.88 -21.78 9.01
N VAL A 27 4.58 -21.63 8.76
CA VAL A 27 3.50 -22.64 8.55
C VAL A 27 2.30 -21.85 7.94
N ILE A 28 1.50 -22.25 6.95
CA ILE A 28 1.47 -23.34 5.94
C ILE A 28 0.70 -22.80 4.69
N ALA A 29 0.84 -23.41 3.50
CA ALA A 29 0.06 -23.06 2.30
C ALA A 29 -1.24 -23.89 2.16
N ALA A 30 -2.32 -23.29 1.63
CA ALA A 30 -3.52 -23.99 1.16
C ALA A 30 -4.06 -23.29 -0.11
N ASN A 31 -4.24 -24.06 -1.20
CA ASN A 31 -4.68 -23.52 -2.49
C ASN A 31 -6.21 -23.51 -2.62
N ALA A 32 -6.77 -22.35 -2.99
CA ALA A 32 -8.02 -22.23 -3.73
C ALA A 32 -7.98 -20.92 -4.55
N GLU A 33 -8.58 -20.95 -5.75
CA GLU A 33 -8.52 -19.91 -6.79
C GLU A 33 -9.46 -18.72 -6.45
N THR A 34 -9.48 -17.55 -7.11
CA THR A 34 -8.95 -17.13 -8.42
C THR A 34 -8.68 -15.60 -8.44
N SER A 35 -8.26 -15.06 -9.58
CA SER A 35 -7.88 -13.66 -9.82
C SER A 35 -8.91 -12.59 -9.38
N ALA A 36 -8.45 -11.68 -8.52
CA ALA A 36 -8.66 -10.23 -8.67
C ALA A 36 -7.56 -9.46 -7.90
N GLU A 37 -7.12 -8.31 -8.42
CA GLU A 37 -5.92 -7.63 -7.95
C GLU A 37 -6.19 -6.71 -6.75
N GLY A 38 -6.04 -7.28 -5.55
CA GLY A 38 -6.12 -6.57 -4.28
C GLY A 38 -5.70 -7.48 -3.13
N THR A 39 -4.40 -7.63 -2.91
CA THR A 39 -3.86 -8.53 -1.87
C THR A 39 -4.05 -7.94 -0.47
N ILE A 40 -5.24 -8.15 0.09
CA ILE A 40 -5.59 -7.76 1.46
C ILE A 40 -5.01 -8.77 2.44
N THR A 41 -4.09 -8.32 3.31
CA THR A 41 -3.73 -9.01 4.54
C THR A 41 -3.70 -8.01 5.69
N ALA A 42 -4.86 -7.76 6.31
CA ALA A 42 -4.94 -7.03 7.56
C ALA A 42 -4.76 -7.98 8.76
N TYR A 43 -4.48 -7.38 9.93
CA TYR A 43 -4.43 -7.97 11.27
C TYR A 43 -3.11 -8.63 11.72
N GLU A 44 -2.41 -7.96 12.64
CA GLU A 44 -2.03 -8.58 13.91
C GLU A 44 -2.74 -7.84 15.05
N VAL A 45 -3.59 -8.54 15.81
CA VAL A 45 -4.22 -8.00 17.03
C VAL A 45 -3.61 -8.72 18.22
N THR A 46 -2.70 -8.06 18.94
CA THR A 46 -2.00 -8.60 20.12
C THR A 46 -2.59 -8.13 21.46
N ASP A 47 -3.74 -7.46 21.47
CA ASP A 47 -4.56 -7.25 22.67
C ASP A 47 -5.86 -8.06 22.60
N ASN A 48 -5.93 -9.13 23.39
CA ASN A 48 -7.09 -10.01 23.51
C ASN A 48 -8.38 -9.32 24.03
N ARG A 49 -8.29 -8.07 24.49
CA ARG A 49 -9.41 -7.24 24.93
C ARG A 49 -10.02 -6.40 23.81
N LEU A 50 -9.37 -6.31 22.65
CA LEU A 50 -9.91 -5.64 21.46
C LEU A 50 -10.46 -6.67 20.47
N THR A 51 -11.46 -6.27 19.70
CA THR A 51 -11.96 -7.02 18.55
C THR A 51 -12.27 -6.06 17.41
N ILE A 52 -12.04 -6.52 16.19
CA ILE A 52 -12.42 -5.81 14.97
C ILE A 52 -13.78 -6.34 14.53
N ASP A 53 -14.67 -5.42 14.16
CA ASP A 53 -15.92 -5.76 13.49
C ASP A 53 -15.63 -6.12 12.04
N LYS A 54 -15.85 -7.39 11.68
CA LYS A 54 -15.59 -7.88 10.32
C LYS A 54 -16.61 -7.39 9.31
N ASP A 55 -17.79 -6.96 9.77
CA ASP A 55 -18.86 -6.50 8.89
C ASP A 55 -18.62 -5.05 8.41
N THR A 56 -17.75 -4.29 9.10
CA THR A 56 -17.34 -2.93 8.71
C THR A 56 -15.92 -2.84 8.14
N ALA A 57 -15.15 -3.94 8.20
CA ALA A 57 -13.75 -4.03 7.79
C ALA A 57 -13.57 -4.15 6.27
N ALA A 58 -13.74 -3.05 5.52
CA ALA A 58 -13.81 -3.06 4.05
C ALA A 58 -13.23 -1.80 3.38
N TRP A 59 -12.80 -1.95 2.12
CA TRP A 59 -12.54 -0.82 1.22
C TRP A 59 -13.86 -0.18 0.77
N ASP A 60 -13.90 1.16 0.67
CA ASP A 60 -15.09 1.91 0.18
C ASP A 60 -15.57 1.45 -1.21
N ASP A 61 -14.64 1.11 -2.11
CA ASP A 61 -14.90 0.61 -3.46
C ASP A 61 -14.92 -0.93 -3.56
N LYS A 62 -14.75 -1.62 -2.42
CA LYS A 62 -14.61 -3.08 -2.29
C LYS A 62 -13.36 -3.70 -2.91
N THR A 63 -12.48 -2.93 -3.56
CA THR A 63 -11.30 -3.46 -4.26
C THR A 63 -9.98 -2.87 -3.76
N GLY A 64 -10.00 -1.68 -3.16
CA GLY A 64 -8.78 -0.95 -2.76
C GLY A 64 -7.96 -0.46 -3.96
N SER A 65 -8.58 -0.33 -5.14
CA SER A 65 -7.86 -0.10 -6.39
C SER A 65 -7.27 1.29 -6.47
N ILE A 66 -6.02 1.35 -6.94
CA ILE A 66 -5.30 2.58 -7.30
C ILE A 66 -5.08 2.56 -8.82
N LYS A 67 -5.29 3.71 -9.47
CA LYS A 67 -5.18 3.86 -10.93
C LYS A 67 -4.38 5.11 -11.28
N PHE A 68 -3.21 4.92 -11.89
CA PHE A 68 -2.44 5.95 -12.55
C PHE A 68 -2.93 6.04 -14.00
N ALA A 69 -3.89 6.94 -14.26
CA ALA A 69 -4.61 7.04 -15.53
C ALA A 69 -4.92 8.52 -15.88
N LYS A 70 -5.83 8.79 -16.84
CA LYS A 70 -6.20 10.16 -17.24
C LYS A 70 -6.80 10.94 -16.06
N PRO A 71 -6.62 12.28 -15.97
CA PRO A 71 -7.12 13.04 -14.83
C PRO A 71 -8.66 13.00 -14.77
N ALA A 72 -9.21 13.09 -13.56
CA ALA A 72 -10.66 13.02 -13.34
C ALA A 72 -11.44 14.16 -14.02
N THR A 73 -10.79 15.33 -14.12
CA THR A 73 -11.26 16.47 -14.90
C THR A 73 -10.23 16.73 -15.99
N LEU A 74 -10.64 16.71 -17.26
CA LEU A 74 -9.75 16.99 -18.39
C LEU A 74 -9.61 18.50 -18.58
N THR A 75 -8.38 19.00 -18.48
CA THR A 75 -8.03 20.35 -18.92
C THR A 75 -8.04 20.39 -20.45
N SER A 76 -8.73 21.37 -21.04
CA SER A 76 -8.73 21.56 -22.49
C SER A 76 -7.45 22.29 -22.94
N TYR A 77 -6.61 21.62 -23.72
CA TYR A 77 -5.45 22.22 -24.39
C TYR A 77 -5.70 22.31 -25.90
N GLU A 78 -5.55 23.51 -26.47
CA GLU A 78 -5.61 23.70 -27.92
C GLU A 78 -4.39 23.03 -28.57
N GLY A 79 -4.63 22.09 -29.50
CA GLY A 79 -3.54 21.32 -30.12
C GLY A 79 -2.88 20.29 -29.20
N ALA A 80 -3.59 19.77 -28.18
CA ALA A 80 -3.11 18.71 -27.29
C ALA A 80 -2.41 17.58 -28.06
N TRP A 81 -1.12 17.39 -27.78
CA TRP A 81 -0.24 16.45 -28.49
C TRP A 81 -0.01 15.15 -27.69
N PHE A 82 -0.18 15.21 -26.37
CA PHE A 82 -0.05 14.05 -25.49
C PHE A 82 -1.44 13.53 -25.14
N THR A 83 -1.76 12.33 -25.59
CA THR A 83 -3.06 11.68 -25.41
C THR A 83 -2.94 10.43 -24.54
N PHE A 84 -4.09 9.93 -24.07
CA PHE A 84 -4.22 8.65 -23.39
C PHE A 84 -5.19 7.77 -24.18
N GLU A 85 -5.05 6.45 -24.06
CA GLU A 85 -6.02 5.47 -24.55
C GLU A 85 -6.69 4.76 -23.36
N GLY A 86 -7.97 4.42 -23.51
CA GLY A 86 -8.79 3.78 -22.49
C GLY A 86 -9.65 4.74 -21.66
N ASP A 87 -10.70 4.18 -21.05
CA ASP A 87 -11.71 4.93 -20.29
C ASP A 87 -11.36 5.12 -18.80
N ASP A 88 -10.32 4.43 -18.34
CA ASP A 88 -9.92 4.44 -16.94
C ASP A 88 -9.51 5.83 -16.47
N THR A 89 -9.97 6.18 -15.27
CA THR A 89 -9.79 7.51 -14.68
C THR A 89 -8.89 7.42 -13.46
N GLU A 90 -8.05 8.43 -13.27
CA GLU A 90 -7.13 8.54 -12.15
C GLU A 90 -7.84 8.31 -10.82
N LYS A 91 -7.25 7.43 -10.01
CA LYS A 91 -7.65 7.15 -8.64
C LYS A 91 -6.41 6.92 -7.80
N LEU A 92 -5.92 7.97 -7.16
CA LEU A 92 -4.72 7.91 -6.31
C LEU A 92 -5.04 7.73 -4.83
N THR A 93 -6.30 7.48 -4.48
CA THR A 93 -6.74 7.27 -3.09
C THR A 93 -7.63 6.04 -2.94
N ALA A 94 -7.40 5.30 -1.86
CA ALA A 94 -8.24 4.18 -1.44
C ALA A 94 -8.46 4.25 0.08
N THR A 95 -9.71 4.13 0.53
CA THR A 95 -10.07 4.22 1.95
C THR A 95 -10.48 2.84 2.46
N TYR A 96 -9.81 2.38 3.52
CA TYR A 96 -10.18 1.18 4.25
C TYR A 96 -10.84 1.56 5.57
N ASN A 97 -12.10 1.17 5.77
CA ASN A 97 -12.83 1.41 7.01
C ASN A 97 -12.78 0.20 7.91
N VAL A 98 -12.84 0.43 9.23
CA VAL A 98 -12.92 -0.63 10.23
C VAL A 98 -13.47 -0.09 11.55
N THR A 99 -14.31 -0.86 12.23
CA THR A 99 -14.76 -0.56 13.59
C THR A 99 -13.99 -1.40 14.60
N VAL A 100 -13.37 -0.75 15.59
CA VAL A 100 -12.72 -1.42 16.72
C VAL A 100 -13.63 -1.36 17.94
N LYS A 101 -13.83 -2.50 18.60
CA LYS A 101 -14.67 -2.66 19.78
C LYS A 101 -13.85 -3.26 20.92
N SER A 102 -14.25 -2.98 22.17
CA SER A 102 -13.81 -3.80 23.30
C SER A 102 -14.53 -5.15 23.25
N LYS A 103 -13.82 -6.21 23.61
CA LYS A 103 -14.36 -7.58 23.65
C LYS A 103 -15.30 -7.78 24.83
N ASN A 104 -15.08 -7.05 25.92
CA ASN A 104 -16.04 -6.87 27.01
C ASN A 104 -16.56 -5.42 27.00
N ALA A 105 -17.88 -5.26 27.01
CA ALA A 105 -18.53 -3.95 27.00
C ALA A 105 -18.18 -3.08 28.23
N ASP A 106 -17.83 -3.73 29.35
CA ASP A 106 -17.45 -3.05 30.61
C ASP A 106 -15.95 -2.68 30.63
N ASP A 107 -15.15 -3.23 29.71
CA ASP A 107 -13.71 -2.99 29.60
C ASP A 107 -13.42 -1.84 28.63
N ALA A 108 -13.81 -0.64 29.07
CA ALA A 108 -13.61 0.60 28.36
C ALA A 108 -12.16 1.10 28.50
N GLY A 109 -11.56 1.60 27.42
CA GLY A 109 -10.25 2.24 27.47
C GLY A 109 -9.90 2.92 26.16
N LYS A 110 -8.91 3.80 26.20
CA LYS A 110 -8.49 4.56 25.03
C LYS A 110 -7.78 3.66 24.03
N VAL A 111 -7.96 3.91 22.74
CA VAL A 111 -7.22 3.19 21.68
C VAL A 111 -6.55 4.16 20.72
N LYS A 112 -5.28 3.86 20.48
CA LYS A 112 -4.45 4.46 19.43
C LYS A 112 -4.39 3.52 18.23
N ALA A 113 -4.52 4.09 17.04
CA ALA A 113 -4.31 3.41 15.78
C ALA A 113 -2.96 3.81 15.18
N THR A 114 -2.29 2.88 14.51
CA THR A 114 -1.15 3.17 13.62
C THR A 114 -1.32 2.39 12.33
N ALA A 115 -0.82 2.93 11.23
CA ALA A 115 -0.82 2.24 9.95
C ALA A 115 0.47 2.47 9.17
N GLU A 116 0.82 1.49 8.35
CA GLU A 116 1.95 1.50 7.42
C GLU A 116 1.41 1.04 6.06
N VAL A 117 1.77 1.74 4.99
CA VAL A 117 1.51 1.32 3.61
C VAL A 117 2.83 1.12 2.88
N ALA A 118 2.95 0.03 2.13
CA ALA A 118 4.12 -0.26 1.33
C ALA A 118 3.73 -1.06 0.08
N VAL A 119 4.42 -0.81 -1.03
CA VAL A 119 4.32 -1.66 -2.24
C VAL A 119 4.92 -3.03 -1.93
N THR A 120 4.13 -4.07 -2.17
CA THR A 120 4.40 -5.47 -1.84
C THR A 120 5.60 -6.00 -2.63
N GLU A 121 6.39 -6.88 -2.01
CA GLU A 121 7.42 -7.64 -2.72
C GLU A 121 6.78 -8.58 -3.76
N GLY A 122 7.31 -8.60 -4.99
CA GLY A 122 6.79 -9.42 -6.09
C GLY A 122 6.84 -8.71 -7.45
N GLU A 123 5.96 -9.12 -8.35
CA GLU A 123 5.79 -8.49 -9.66
C GLU A 123 5.45 -6.99 -9.52
N GLY A 124 5.97 -6.15 -10.42
CA GLY A 124 5.85 -4.70 -10.36
C GLY A 124 6.68 -3.98 -9.28
N LYS A 125 7.20 -4.66 -8.25
CA LYS A 125 7.98 -4.02 -7.16
C LYS A 125 9.22 -3.28 -7.66
N THR A 126 10.03 -3.93 -8.50
CA THR A 126 11.24 -3.30 -9.07
C THR A 126 10.89 -2.09 -9.93
N ALA A 127 9.87 -2.21 -10.78
CA ALA A 127 9.38 -1.12 -11.61
C ALA A 127 8.84 0.05 -10.77
N TRP A 128 8.18 -0.23 -9.65
CA TRP A 128 7.76 0.80 -8.69
C TRP A 128 8.97 1.53 -8.10
N THR A 129 9.96 0.81 -7.60
CA THR A 129 11.19 1.41 -7.04
C THR A 129 11.97 2.22 -8.08
N GLU A 130 12.03 1.76 -9.33
CA GLU A 130 12.61 2.52 -10.45
C GLU A 130 11.80 3.80 -10.75
N ALA A 131 10.47 3.72 -10.76
CA ALA A 131 9.59 4.87 -11.00
C ALA A 131 9.62 5.91 -9.86
N VAL A 132 9.79 5.48 -8.60
CA VAL A 132 10.05 6.37 -7.46
C VAL A 132 11.43 7.03 -7.59
N ALA A 133 12.48 6.26 -7.91
CA ALA A 133 13.83 6.79 -8.08
C ALA A 133 13.93 7.80 -9.25
N ALA A 134 13.15 7.58 -10.31
CA ALA A 134 12.99 8.50 -11.44
C ALA A 134 12.04 9.69 -11.14
N ASN A 135 11.41 9.73 -9.96
CA ASN A 135 10.41 10.73 -9.56
C ASN A 135 9.15 10.79 -10.44
N TYR A 136 8.77 9.68 -11.09
CA TYR A 136 7.51 9.57 -11.82
C TYR A 136 6.31 9.35 -10.89
N VAL A 137 6.51 8.60 -9.80
CA VAL A 137 5.51 8.41 -8.74
C VAL A 137 6.09 8.74 -7.38
N ALA A 138 5.25 9.14 -6.44
CA ALA A 138 5.59 9.35 -5.05
C ALA A 138 5.36 8.07 -4.24
N ASP A 139 6.16 7.84 -3.19
CA ASP A 139 5.92 6.76 -2.25
C ASP A 139 4.53 6.87 -1.59
N PRO A 140 3.84 5.75 -1.36
CA PRO A 140 2.51 5.77 -0.76
C PRO A 140 2.56 6.24 0.69
N SER A 141 1.48 6.89 1.12
CA SER A 141 1.27 7.32 2.50
C SER A 141 -0.11 6.92 2.98
N VAL A 142 -0.32 6.91 4.30
CA VAL A 142 -1.64 6.62 4.91
C VAL A 142 -2.01 7.71 5.90
N GLU A 143 -3.19 8.28 5.71
CA GLU A 143 -3.83 9.18 6.67
C GLU A 143 -4.85 8.39 7.48
N ILE A 144 -4.80 8.50 8.81
CA ILE A 144 -5.79 7.89 9.70
C ILE A 144 -6.82 8.96 10.05
N LYS A 145 -8.10 8.69 9.78
CA LYS A 145 -9.23 9.49 10.27
C LYS A 145 -10.10 8.65 11.18
N LEU A 146 -10.80 9.32 12.09
CA LEU A 146 -11.94 8.73 12.78
C LEU A 146 -13.18 8.96 11.93
N GLY A 147 -14.05 7.95 11.88
CA GLY A 147 -15.32 8.07 11.17
C GLY A 147 -16.24 9.09 11.85
N GLU A 148 -17.14 9.72 11.08
CA GLU A 148 -18.02 10.79 11.56
C GLU A 148 -19.13 10.31 12.51
N SER A 149 -18.72 9.90 13.71
CA SER A 149 -19.52 10.04 14.93
C SER A 149 -19.15 11.37 15.56
N ALA A 150 -20.14 12.22 15.86
CA ALA A 150 -19.89 13.55 16.39
C ALA A 150 -19.07 13.48 17.70
N ALA A 151 -17.87 14.06 17.66
CA ALA A 151 -16.89 14.18 18.74
C ALA A 151 -16.10 12.91 19.14
N GLN A 152 -15.59 12.12 18.18
CA GLN A 152 -14.48 11.16 18.43
C GLN A 152 -13.09 11.79 18.13
N GLN A 153 -12.12 11.58 19.03
CA GLN A 153 -10.70 11.97 18.90
C GLN A 153 -9.73 10.79 19.10
N GLU A 154 -8.49 10.92 18.63
CA GLU A 154 -7.47 9.87 18.81
C GLU A 154 -7.12 9.76 20.30
N GLY A 155 -7.21 8.55 20.86
CA GLY A 155 -7.12 8.35 22.30
C GLY A 155 -8.45 8.54 23.04
N ASP A 156 -9.59 8.59 22.35
CA ASP A 156 -10.89 8.42 23.01
C ASP A 156 -11.14 6.99 23.47
N THR A 157 -11.98 6.86 24.48
CA THR A 157 -12.40 5.60 25.08
C THR A 157 -13.31 4.81 24.13
N ILE A 158 -12.93 3.58 23.77
CA ILE A 158 -13.84 2.68 23.05
C ILE A 158 -15.06 2.39 23.93
N GLN A 159 -16.23 2.75 23.42
CA GLN A 159 -17.52 2.44 24.02
C GLN A 159 -18.16 1.19 23.38
N ARG A 160 -19.30 0.75 23.93
CA ARG A 160 -20.06 -0.44 23.50
C ARG A 160 -20.44 -0.48 22.01
N GLY A 161 -20.49 0.68 21.33
CA GLY A 161 -20.72 0.78 19.88
C GLY A 161 -19.47 0.59 19.01
N GLY A 162 -18.27 0.70 19.61
CA GLY A 162 -16.99 0.76 18.90
C GLY A 162 -16.56 2.18 18.53
N MET A 163 -15.32 2.31 18.05
CA MET A 163 -14.81 3.48 17.35
C MET A 163 -14.54 3.13 15.88
N ASN A 164 -14.92 4.04 14.98
CA ASN A 164 -14.75 3.86 13.54
C ASN A 164 -13.44 4.53 13.10
N TYR A 165 -12.63 3.82 12.33
CA TYR A 165 -11.42 4.34 11.73
C TYR A 165 -11.49 4.20 10.20
N SER A 166 -11.03 5.24 9.50
CA SER A 166 -10.89 5.28 8.05
C SER A 166 -9.41 5.51 7.72
N PHE A 167 -8.79 4.51 7.11
CA PHE A 167 -7.38 4.53 6.69
C PHE A 167 -7.34 4.91 5.20
N ILE A 168 -7.02 6.17 4.93
CA ILE A 168 -6.96 6.72 3.58
C ILE A 168 -5.53 6.52 3.06
N VAL A 169 -5.34 5.48 2.27
CA VAL A 169 -4.12 5.27 1.49
C VAL A 169 -4.09 6.28 0.35
N LYS A 170 -2.96 6.96 0.22
CA LYS A 170 -2.69 7.97 -0.80
C LYS A 170 -1.45 7.60 -1.58
N PHE A 171 -1.59 7.60 -2.90
CA PHE A 171 -0.52 7.59 -3.88
C PHE A 171 -0.42 8.98 -4.53
N GLY A 172 0.62 9.21 -5.32
CA GLY A 172 0.83 10.49 -5.99
C GLY A 172 1.69 10.35 -7.22
N TRP A 173 1.53 11.27 -8.17
CA TRP A 173 2.55 11.55 -9.18
C TRP A 173 3.78 12.14 -8.49
N GLY A 174 4.97 11.82 -9.00
CA GLY A 174 6.23 12.29 -8.45
C GLY A 174 6.62 13.67 -8.97
N SER A 175 7.76 14.18 -8.47
CA SER A 175 8.23 15.55 -8.76
C SER A 175 8.70 15.78 -10.20
N HIS A 176 8.87 14.73 -11.02
CA HIS A 176 9.14 14.86 -12.45
C HIS A 176 8.02 15.64 -13.17
N PHE A 177 6.77 15.43 -12.74
CA PHE A 177 5.58 16.09 -13.29
C PHE A 177 5.23 17.39 -12.53
N SER A 178 6.19 18.03 -11.86
CA SER A 178 5.93 19.20 -11.03
C SER A 178 5.73 20.47 -11.86
N VAL A 179 4.62 21.17 -11.60
CA VAL A 179 4.34 22.52 -12.08
C VAL A 179 4.16 23.42 -10.87
N ASN A 180 5.00 24.46 -10.75
CA ASN A 180 5.02 25.39 -9.60
C ASN A 180 5.15 24.72 -8.21
N GLY A 181 5.81 23.56 -8.14
CA GLY A 181 6.00 22.81 -6.89
C GLY A 181 4.92 21.77 -6.59
N GLU A 182 3.86 21.70 -7.39
CA GLU A 182 2.81 20.68 -7.28
C GLU A 182 2.97 19.63 -8.37
N ALA A 183 3.02 18.34 -8.02
CA ALA A 183 2.96 17.27 -9.01
C ALA A 183 1.60 17.27 -9.72
N LYS A 184 1.59 17.23 -11.05
CA LYS A 184 0.39 17.16 -11.89
C LYS A 184 0.27 15.79 -12.54
N ASN A 185 -0.92 15.49 -13.06
CA ASN A 185 -1.09 14.35 -13.95
C ASN A 185 -0.21 14.53 -15.20
N PRO A 186 0.44 13.47 -15.73
CA PRO A 186 1.24 13.54 -16.94
C PRO A 186 0.52 14.17 -18.14
N TYR A 187 -0.81 13.99 -18.25
CA TYR A 187 -1.61 14.62 -19.29
C TYR A 187 -1.55 16.16 -19.23
N ASP A 188 -1.77 16.74 -18.05
CA ASP A 188 -1.72 18.19 -17.87
C ASP A 188 -0.28 18.71 -17.97
N PHE A 189 0.70 17.95 -17.44
CA PHE A 189 2.11 18.29 -17.51
C PHE A 189 2.61 18.38 -18.96
N TYR A 190 2.40 17.33 -19.77
CA TYR A 190 2.92 17.27 -21.13
C TYR A 190 2.16 18.21 -22.08
N ASN A 191 0.84 18.33 -21.97
CA ASN A 191 0.10 19.28 -22.81
C ASN A 191 0.29 20.76 -22.42
N SER A 192 0.84 21.04 -21.22
CA SER A 192 1.36 22.38 -20.88
C SER A 192 2.77 22.67 -21.45
N SER A 193 3.40 21.68 -22.11
CA SER A 193 4.78 21.73 -22.63
C SER A 193 4.82 21.54 -24.15
N ASP A 194 5.95 21.88 -24.79
CA ASP A 194 6.17 21.68 -26.23
C ASP A 194 6.63 20.24 -26.54
N ALA A 195 5.88 19.55 -27.41
CA ALA A 195 6.18 18.21 -27.92
C ALA A 195 7.62 18.06 -28.45
N ALA A 196 8.16 19.08 -29.13
CA ALA A 196 9.51 19.04 -29.69
C ALA A 196 10.62 19.02 -28.62
N THR A 197 10.27 19.35 -27.37
CA THR A 197 11.19 19.35 -26.22
C THR A 197 10.91 18.24 -25.20
N LYS A 198 9.70 17.66 -25.24
CA LYS A 198 9.20 16.72 -24.23
C LYS A 198 8.68 15.38 -24.77
N GLY A 199 8.67 15.15 -26.08
CA GLY A 199 8.20 13.90 -26.68
C GLY A 199 8.95 12.65 -26.18
N ASP A 200 10.29 12.68 -26.20
CA ASP A 200 11.13 11.56 -25.73
C ASP A 200 10.96 11.33 -24.22
N ASP A 201 10.94 12.41 -23.42
CA ASP A 201 10.69 12.38 -21.97
C ASP A 201 9.33 11.76 -21.63
N ALA A 202 8.29 12.06 -22.42
CA ALA A 202 6.97 11.48 -22.27
C ALA A 202 6.93 10.00 -22.64
N ALA A 203 7.64 9.59 -23.70
CA ALA A 203 7.74 8.18 -24.08
C ALA A 203 8.45 7.35 -23.00
N ASP A 204 9.59 7.83 -22.50
CA ASP A 204 10.36 7.15 -21.43
C ASP A 204 9.57 7.07 -20.12
N ALA A 205 8.94 8.17 -19.70
CA ALA A 205 8.14 8.21 -18.48
C ALA A 205 6.92 7.27 -18.57
N MET A 206 6.19 7.26 -19.68
CA MET A 206 5.06 6.34 -19.85
C MET A 206 5.50 4.88 -19.98
N ALA A 207 6.64 4.59 -20.61
CA ALA A 207 7.22 3.25 -20.67
C ALA A 207 7.69 2.74 -19.29
N ALA A 208 8.09 3.63 -18.38
CA ALA A 208 8.36 3.29 -16.98
C ALA A 208 7.06 3.07 -16.19
N ILE A 209 6.11 4.01 -16.28
CA ILE A 209 4.83 3.93 -15.56
C ILE A 209 4.01 2.69 -15.98
N ALA A 210 3.96 2.33 -17.25
CA ALA A 210 3.22 1.15 -17.71
C ALA A 210 3.67 -0.17 -17.05
N LYS A 211 4.93 -0.26 -16.58
CA LYS A 211 5.47 -1.43 -15.86
C LYS A 211 4.97 -1.53 -14.42
N ILE A 212 4.48 -0.44 -13.83
CA ILE A 212 3.97 -0.44 -12.44
C ILE A 212 2.56 -1.01 -12.33
N ASN A 213 1.86 -1.28 -13.44
CA ASN A 213 0.50 -1.83 -13.44
C ASN A 213 0.35 -3.18 -12.73
N GLN A 214 1.45 -3.95 -12.58
CA GLN A 214 1.46 -5.22 -11.83
C GLN A 214 1.76 -5.03 -10.33
N ALA A 215 2.16 -3.83 -9.91
CA ALA A 215 2.54 -3.54 -8.53
C ALA A 215 1.32 -3.58 -7.61
N LYS A 216 1.49 -4.28 -6.47
CA LYS A 216 0.46 -4.41 -5.43
C LYS A 216 0.95 -3.69 -4.18
N PHE A 217 0.05 -3.34 -3.27
CA PHE A 217 0.42 -2.74 -1.99
C PHE A 217 -0.21 -3.49 -0.82
N THR A 218 0.43 -3.36 0.34
CA THR A 218 -0.11 -3.81 1.64
C THR A 218 -0.41 -2.59 2.50
N LEU A 219 -1.54 -2.65 3.20
CA LEU A 219 -1.89 -1.74 4.29
C LEU A 219 -1.86 -2.54 5.59
N LYS A 220 -0.87 -2.29 6.45
CA LYS A 220 -0.80 -2.86 7.79
C LYS A 220 -1.45 -1.87 8.76
N ILE A 221 -2.33 -2.37 9.62
CA ILE A 221 -3.03 -1.60 10.65
C ILE A 221 -2.81 -2.28 11.99
N SER A 222 -2.48 -1.47 13.00
CA SER A 222 -2.33 -1.92 14.38
C SER A 222 -3.15 -1.03 15.31
N PHE A 223 -3.71 -1.64 16.35
CA PHE A 223 -4.43 -0.94 17.42
C PHE A 223 -3.82 -1.29 18.77
N ALA A 224 -3.55 -0.28 19.59
CA ALA A 224 -3.00 -0.43 20.93
C ALA A 224 -3.87 0.33 21.93
N ARG A 225 -4.11 -0.25 23.12
CA ARG A 225 -4.69 0.51 24.22
C ARG A 225 -3.65 1.46 24.82
N VAL A 226 -4.11 2.63 25.20
CA VAL A 226 -3.33 3.67 25.88
C VAL A 226 -4.08 4.13 27.13
N ASP A 227 -3.37 4.72 28.08
CA ASP A 227 -3.91 5.15 29.38
C ASP A 227 -4.45 6.58 29.39
#